data_AF-A0A4Y6PYG4-F1
#
_entry.id   AF-A0A4Y6PYG4-F1
#
_cell.length_a   1.000
_cell.length_b   1.000
_cell.length_c   1.000
_cell.angle_alpha   90.00
_cell.angle_beta   90.00
_cell.angle_gamma   90.00
#
_symmetry.space_group_name_H-M   'P 1'
#
loop_
_entity.id
_entity.type
_entity.pdbx_description
1 polymer ?
#
loop_
_entity_poly.entity_id
_entity_poly.type
_entity_poly.pdbx_seq_one_letter_code
_entity_poly.pdbx_strand_id
1 'polypeptide(L)'
;MTTKAAGTKKINGILMWLPSTLTSISSVRPPSCMKNSPDKEEAPRALVRRPDRHTRALGFIAHCTDSVQCAIFPSLRRTIWLGLFIFVGIFLVASAGLLTGCSDAQLAGTAEQRDLGHTVLQRGLEFRLSPGTITGDTETSVEARASAPLPTFSLSSGPSEFDSVSVTLTNVHRHARVRVAQITALDSGEMLGCPTNAERLPITCESAETDPACAAPTLERPETQRSEFELELSQPSCTRVSYNVELSGQPDMPDQPEVPDQPEIPDQQDDAPAPLRFAVLGRTASLDELRRALDRATADDPDLVVLLGDNAENASLNGLRELELVLRRADYPAVVIPGEGEIVEGSRQPFLETFGPFDYRFGLKDVHMLAFYSAEGALGQDGATRLQSTLQRLGTERPRLLFTHTPPIDPVGPRDQGFESQIEGARTLSILTDAGVDALFVGHINDAHSGTINGVQTHLTSVERAGEYLWVEVDAGEVDVERRKL
;
A
#
# COMPACT_ATOMS: atom_id res chain seq x y z
N MET A 1 -60.04 8.62 -39.87
CA MET A 1 -59.18 8.73 -41.06
C MET A 1 -57.76 8.33 -40.65
N THR A 2 -57.18 7.38 -41.41
CA THR A 2 -55.74 7.06 -41.62
C THR A 2 -54.83 6.82 -40.39
N THR A 3 -54.51 5.57 -39.96
CA THR A 3 -53.61 4.50 -40.48
C THR A 3 -52.09 4.68 -40.25
N LYS A 4 -51.50 3.71 -39.53
CA LYS A 4 -50.22 2.94 -39.70
C LYS A 4 -48.93 3.70 -40.14
N ALA A 5 -47.70 3.35 -39.74
CA ALA A 5 -47.11 2.02 -39.61
C ALA A 5 -45.81 2.01 -38.79
N ALA A 6 -45.51 0.85 -38.22
CA ALA A 6 -44.23 0.46 -37.63
C ALA A 6 -43.17 0.12 -38.70
N GLY A 7 -41.90 0.28 -38.34
CA GLY A 7 -40.76 -0.19 -39.13
C GLY A 7 -39.62 -0.67 -38.23
N THR A 8 -39.58 -1.97 -37.96
CA THR A 8 -38.43 -2.67 -37.36
C THR A 8 -37.50 -3.16 -38.47
N LYS A 9 -36.23 -2.74 -38.43
CA LYS A 9 -35.19 -3.15 -39.36
C LYS A 9 -34.44 -4.34 -38.78
N LYS A 10 -34.58 -5.52 -39.41
CA LYS A 10 -33.74 -6.70 -39.18
C LYS A 10 -32.37 -6.48 -39.84
N ILE A 11 -31.29 -6.65 -39.09
CA ILE A 11 -29.93 -6.76 -39.61
C ILE A 11 -29.60 -8.26 -39.67
N ASN A 12 -29.39 -8.78 -40.88
CA ASN A 12 -28.87 -10.12 -41.12
C ASN A 12 -27.35 -10.07 -41.01
N GLY A 13 -26.80 -10.64 -39.93
CA GLY A 13 -25.37 -10.90 -39.78
C GLY A 13 -25.02 -12.26 -40.38
N ILE A 14 -24.18 -12.25 -41.40
CA ILE A 14 -23.59 -13.43 -42.05
C ILE A 14 -22.50 -13.98 -41.11
N LEU A 15 -22.67 -15.22 -40.66
CA LEU A 15 -21.66 -15.96 -39.89
C LEU A 15 -20.65 -16.56 -40.88
N MET A 16 -19.46 -15.96 -41.01
CA MET A 16 -18.32 -16.60 -41.68
C MET A 16 -17.56 -17.45 -40.67
N TRP A 17 -17.47 -18.75 -40.97
CA TRP A 17 -16.54 -19.69 -40.34
C TRP A 17 -15.12 -19.42 -40.84
N LEU A 18 -14.17 -19.20 -39.92
CA LEU A 18 -12.73 -19.28 -40.18
C LEU A 18 -12.17 -20.55 -39.50
N PRO A 19 -11.29 -21.31 -40.17
CA PRO A 19 -10.71 -22.53 -39.61
C PRO A 19 -9.58 -22.21 -38.63
N SER A 20 -9.65 -22.79 -37.44
CA SER A 20 -8.60 -22.81 -36.43
C SER A 20 -7.51 -23.82 -36.82
N THR A 21 -6.35 -23.32 -37.26
CA THR A 21 -5.11 -24.11 -37.34
C THR A 21 -4.44 -24.12 -35.97
N LEU A 22 -4.53 -25.26 -35.29
CA LEU A 22 -3.78 -25.59 -34.08
C LEU A 22 -2.33 -25.93 -34.46
N THR A 23 -1.40 -25.04 -34.15
CA THR A 23 0.03 -25.34 -34.17
C THR A 23 0.43 -25.89 -32.80
N SER A 24 0.71 -27.18 -32.76
CA SER A 24 1.26 -27.89 -31.60
C SER A 24 2.70 -27.41 -31.34
N ILE A 25 2.92 -26.79 -30.19
CA ILE A 25 4.26 -26.56 -29.63
C ILE A 25 4.48 -27.61 -28.54
N SER A 26 5.41 -28.52 -28.82
CA SER A 26 5.87 -29.55 -27.89
C SER A 26 6.77 -28.91 -26.82
N SER A 27 6.30 -28.84 -25.57
CA SER A 27 7.13 -28.51 -24.41
C SER A 27 7.94 -29.74 -23.97
N VAL A 28 9.26 -29.66 -24.07
CA VAL A 28 10.21 -30.61 -23.51
C VAL A 28 10.22 -30.46 -21.98
N ARG A 29 9.85 -31.52 -21.24
CA ARG A 29 9.97 -31.58 -19.78
C ARG A 29 11.39 -31.96 -19.35
N PRO A 30 11.98 -31.33 -18.32
CA PRO A 30 13.17 -31.84 -17.65
C PRO A 30 12.81 -32.98 -16.66
N PRO A 31 13.80 -33.81 -16.27
CA PRO A 31 13.56 -35.04 -15.53
C PRO A 31 13.24 -34.80 -14.04
N SER A 32 12.18 -35.49 -13.58
CA SER A 32 11.75 -35.56 -12.19
C SER A 32 12.65 -36.48 -11.37
N CYS A 33 13.27 -35.96 -10.31
CA CYS A 33 13.89 -36.76 -9.25
C CYS A 33 12.80 -37.38 -8.36
N MET A 34 12.58 -38.69 -8.51
CA MET A 34 11.83 -39.51 -7.55
C MET A 34 12.58 -39.59 -6.21
N LYS A 35 11.95 -39.14 -5.13
CA LYS A 35 12.25 -39.60 -3.77
C LYS A 35 11.04 -40.37 -3.25
N ASN A 36 11.25 -41.66 -3.00
CA ASN A 36 10.31 -42.57 -2.35
C ASN A 36 10.06 -42.11 -0.91
N SER A 37 8.80 -42.00 -0.51
CA SER A 37 8.37 -41.93 0.89
C SER A 37 7.55 -43.19 1.20
N PRO A 38 7.79 -43.89 2.31
CA PRO A 38 7.04 -45.09 2.64
C PRO A 38 5.72 -44.76 3.35
N ASP A 39 4.71 -45.55 2.98
CA ASP A 39 3.38 -45.61 3.57
C ASP A 39 3.42 -45.71 5.10
N LYS A 40 2.58 -44.91 5.76
CA LYS A 40 2.15 -45.16 7.14
C LYS A 40 0.62 -45.15 7.23
N GLU A 41 0.13 -46.37 7.39
CA GLU A 41 -1.15 -46.80 7.96
C GLU A 41 -1.82 -45.81 8.91
N GLU A 42 -3.08 -45.53 8.60
CA GLU A 42 -4.08 -44.94 9.50
C GLU A 42 -4.46 -45.92 10.62
N ALA A 43 -4.57 -45.40 11.85
CA ALA A 43 -5.30 -46.05 12.93
C ALA A 43 -6.27 -45.02 13.56
N PRO A 44 -7.54 -45.38 13.81
CA PRO A 44 -8.55 -44.45 14.30
C PRO A 44 -8.40 -44.22 15.80
N ARG A 45 -8.34 -42.95 16.23
CA ARG A 45 -8.39 -42.59 17.65
C ARG A 45 -9.80 -42.22 18.09
N ALA A 46 -10.17 -42.86 19.19
CA ALA A 46 -11.46 -42.86 19.85
C ALA A 46 -11.85 -41.52 20.50
N LEU A 47 -13.17 -41.32 20.58
CA LEU A 47 -13.85 -40.34 21.43
C LEU A 47 -13.33 -40.37 22.87
N VAL A 48 -12.86 -39.22 23.37
CA VAL A 48 -12.69 -38.97 24.81
C VAL A 48 -13.77 -37.99 25.26
N ARG A 49 -14.75 -38.52 26.00
CA ARG A 49 -15.71 -37.73 26.80
C ARG A 49 -14.95 -36.94 27.88
N ARG A 50 -15.19 -35.63 27.98
CA ARG A 50 -14.92 -34.85 29.20
C ARG A 50 -16.18 -34.80 30.07
N PRO A 51 -16.07 -34.92 31.41
CA PRO A 51 -17.18 -34.79 32.31
C PRO A 51 -17.39 -33.34 32.78
N ASP A 52 -18.65 -33.07 33.12
CA ASP A 52 -19.17 -31.88 33.77
C ASP A 52 -18.36 -31.45 35.00
N ARG A 53 -18.27 -30.12 35.22
CA ARG A 53 -17.98 -29.55 36.54
C ARG A 53 -19.07 -28.56 36.94
N HIS A 54 -19.71 -28.93 38.04
CA HIS A 54 -20.64 -28.13 38.83
C HIS A 54 -20.00 -26.86 39.42
N THR A 55 -20.77 -25.77 39.29
CA THR A 55 -21.22 -24.85 40.36
C THR A 55 -20.56 -24.99 41.74
N ARG A 56 -19.89 -23.92 42.20
CA ARG A 56 -19.98 -23.45 43.60
C ARG A 56 -19.85 -21.93 43.69
N ALA A 57 -20.88 -21.32 44.26
CA ALA A 57 -20.91 -19.98 44.82
C ALA A 57 -20.57 -20.02 46.33
N LEU A 58 -20.50 -18.81 46.94
CA LEU A 58 -20.17 -18.42 48.32
C LEU A 58 -18.69 -18.00 48.47
N GLY A 59 -18.32 -16.84 49.00
CA GLY A 59 -19.06 -15.77 49.65
C GLY A 59 -18.15 -15.05 50.66
N PHE A 60 -18.42 -13.75 50.87
CA PHE A 60 -18.11 -12.91 52.05
C PHE A 60 -16.75 -12.17 52.21
N ILE A 61 -16.85 -10.83 52.07
CA ILE A 61 -16.55 -9.71 53.00
C ILE A 61 -15.18 -9.67 53.72
N ALA A 62 -14.40 -8.59 53.52
CA ALA A 62 -14.16 -7.54 54.54
C ALA A 62 -13.21 -6.42 54.04
N HIS A 63 -13.61 -5.18 54.36
CA HIS A 63 -12.79 -3.97 54.36
C HIS A 63 -11.59 -4.06 55.31
N CYS A 64 -10.48 -3.42 54.94
CA CYS A 64 -9.64 -2.69 55.90
C CYS A 64 -9.10 -1.42 55.23
N THR A 65 -9.20 -0.34 56.00
CA THR A 65 -8.82 1.05 55.73
C THR A 65 -7.34 1.31 56.09
N ASP A 66 -6.91 2.52 55.74
CA ASP A 66 -5.89 3.35 56.39
C ASP A 66 -4.41 3.24 55.97
N SER A 67 -4.04 4.20 55.12
CA SER A 67 -3.02 5.24 55.33
C SER A 67 -1.92 5.01 56.38
N VAL A 68 -0.66 5.03 55.92
CA VAL A 68 0.49 5.57 56.67
C VAL A 68 1.44 6.30 55.70
N GLN A 69 1.60 7.61 55.93
CA GLN A 69 2.67 8.46 55.41
C GLN A 69 3.91 8.39 56.34
N CYS A 70 5.04 8.87 55.79
CA CYS A 70 6.28 9.33 56.45
C CYS A 70 7.35 8.28 56.77
N ALA A 71 8.49 8.36 56.07
CA ALA A 71 9.72 8.91 56.68
C ALA A 71 10.80 9.21 55.61
N ILE A 72 11.24 10.46 55.63
CA ILE A 72 12.44 11.01 55.02
C ILE A 72 13.62 10.69 55.97
N PHE A 73 14.79 10.28 55.46
CA PHE A 73 16.08 10.66 56.06
C PHE A 73 17.20 10.70 54.99
N PRO A 74 18.19 11.62 55.11
CA PRO A 74 19.13 11.95 54.06
C PRO A 74 20.56 11.46 54.34
N SER A 75 21.41 11.62 53.32
CA SER A 75 22.87 11.84 53.38
C SER A 75 23.77 10.72 53.92
N LEU A 76 24.72 10.28 53.09
CA LEU A 76 26.15 10.35 53.46
C LEU A 76 27.04 10.25 52.20
N ARG A 77 27.82 11.31 51.97
CA ARG A 77 29.03 11.28 51.14
C ARG A 77 30.12 10.47 51.87
N ARG A 78 30.92 9.68 51.14
CA ARG A 78 32.39 9.70 51.23
C ARG A 78 33.05 8.86 50.14
N THR A 79 33.85 9.57 49.36
CA THR A 79 35.01 9.17 48.55
C THR A 79 35.98 8.27 49.33
N ILE A 80 36.65 7.31 48.66
CA ILE A 80 38.12 7.10 48.65
C ILE A 80 38.55 5.71 48.08
N TRP A 81 39.49 5.78 47.11
CA TRP A 81 40.60 4.88 46.76
C TRP A 81 40.48 3.62 45.87
N LEU A 82 41.20 3.74 44.74
CA LEU A 82 42.16 2.81 44.12
C LEU A 82 42.45 1.47 44.83
N GLY A 83 42.40 0.38 44.06
CA GLY A 83 42.92 -0.92 44.44
C GLY A 83 42.92 -1.92 43.28
N LEU A 84 43.94 -1.82 42.42
CA LEU A 84 44.33 -2.80 41.41
C LEU A 84 44.72 -4.13 42.10
N PHE A 85 44.09 -5.26 41.77
CA PHE A 85 44.72 -6.58 41.92
C PHE A 85 44.16 -7.61 40.94
N ILE A 86 45.12 -8.24 40.27
CA ILE A 86 45.06 -9.32 39.29
C ILE A 86 44.66 -10.62 39.98
N PHE A 87 43.72 -11.39 39.41
CA PHE A 87 43.69 -12.84 39.60
C PHE A 87 43.27 -13.57 38.31
N VAL A 88 44.20 -14.42 37.89
CA VAL A 88 44.12 -15.43 36.83
C VAL A 88 43.37 -16.65 37.36
N GLY A 89 42.54 -17.33 36.55
CA GLY A 89 42.07 -18.68 36.89
C GLY A 89 40.85 -19.23 36.15
N ILE A 90 41.05 -19.65 34.90
CA ILE A 90 40.59 -20.91 34.26
C ILE A 90 39.47 -21.71 34.98
N PHE A 91 38.31 -21.88 34.31
CA PHE A 91 37.60 -23.16 33.99
C PHE A 91 36.12 -22.88 33.69
N LEU A 92 35.66 -23.09 32.45
CA LEU A 92 34.53 -23.98 32.13
C LEU A 92 34.21 -23.98 30.63
N VAL A 93 34.28 -25.19 30.09
CA VAL A 93 33.88 -25.62 28.75
C VAL A 93 32.40 -25.27 28.55
N ALA A 94 32.11 -24.31 27.66
CA ALA A 94 30.76 -23.99 27.24
C ALA A 94 30.48 -24.61 25.87
N SER A 95 29.54 -25.55 25.90
CA SER A 95 28.71 -26.10 24.83
C SER A 95 28.64 -25.25 23.56
N ALA A 96 29.48 -25.59 22.57
CA ALA A 96 29.31 -25.17 21.18
C ALA A 96 28.37 -26.17 20.49
N GLY A 97 27.09 -25.85 20.43
CA GLY A 97 26.11 -26.62 19.67
C GLY A 97 24.69 -26.17 19.98
N LEU A 98 23.95 -25.77 18.93
CA LEU A 98 22.53 -25.40 18.91
C LEU A 98 22.18 -23.91 19.11
N LEU A 99 22.69 -23.00 18.27
CA LEU A 99 22.09 -21.67 18.05
C LEU A 99 22.28 -21.17 16.59
N THR A 100 21.98 -22.02 15.60
CA THR A 100 21.89 -21.58 14.19
C THR A 100 20.49 -21.90 13.68
N GLY A 101 19.53 -21.05 14.03
CA GLY A 101 18.14 -21.14 13.60
C GLY A 101 17.36 -19.85 13.80
N CYS A 102 18.04 -18.71 13.92
CA CYS A 102 17.38 -17.41 13.91
C CYS A 102 17.19 -16.97 12.45
N SER A 103 15.95 -17.18 12.01
CA SER A 103 15.29 -16.78 10.76
C SER A 103 15.90 -15.60 9.96
N ASP A 104 16.39 -15.90 8.76
CA ASP A 104 16.63 -14.93 7.68
C ASP A 104 15.32 -14.28 7.14
N ALA A 105 14.15 -14.72 7.61
CA ALA A 105 12.85 -14.26 7.12
C ALA A 105 12.51 -12.79 7.46
N GLN A 106 13.17 -12.17 8.44
CA GLN A 106 12.85 -10.80 8.86
C GLN A 106 13.52 -9.71 7.97
N LEU A 107 14.73 -9.95 7.49
CA LEU A 107 15.43 -8.99 6.60
C LEU A 107 14.90 -9.02 5.16
N ALA A 108 14.32 -10.14 4.72
CA ALA A 108 13.80 -10.35 3.37
C ALA A 108 12.68 -9.35 3.01
N GLY A 109 11.77 -9.04 3.95
CA GLY A 109 10.57 -8.26 3.66
C GLY A 109 10.79 -6.80 3.22
N THR A 110 11.98 -6.23 3.44
CA THR A 110 12.31 -4.87 2.95
C THR A 110 12.94 -4.87 1.57
N ALA A 111 13.65 -5.94 1.20
CA ALA A 111 14.22 -6.09 -0.13
C ALA A 111 13.12 -6.51 -1.11
N GLU A 112 12.27 -7.45 -0.70
CA GLU A 112 11.11 -7.92 -1.48
C GLU A 112 10.20 -6.76 -1.91
N GLN A 113 9.91 -5.80 -1.03
CA GLN A 113 9.05 -4.64 -1.36
C GLN A 113 9.71 -3.58 -2.24
N ARG A 114 11.05 -3.50 -2.27
CA ARG A 114 11.78 -2.44 -3.00
C ARG A 114 11.86 -2.70 -4.49
N ASP A 115 11.92 -3.97 -4.88
CA ASP A 115 12.19 -4.36 -6.27
C ASP A 115 10.93 -4.68 -7.09
N LEU A 116 9.73 -4.65 -6.48
CA LEU A 116 8.47 -4.98 -7.18
C LEU A 116 8.17 -4.07 -8.36
N GLY A 117 8.50 -2.79 -8.22
CA GLY A 117 8.28 -1.80 -9.26
C GLY A 117 9.45 -1.68 -10.24
N HIS A 118 10.41 -2.61 -10.26
CA HIS A 118 11.61 -2.50 -11.08
C HIS A 118 11.71 -3.66 -12.08
N THR A 119 11.93 -3.33 -13.36
CA THR A 119 12.28 -4.32 -14.38
C THR A 119 13.37 -3.80 -15.32
N VAL A 120 14.17 -4.72 -15.85
CA VAL A 120 15.18 -4.45 -16.88
C VAL A 120 14.71 -5.11 -18.17
N LEU A 121 14.31 -4.29 -19.13
CA LEU A 121 13.92 -4.68 -20.47
C LEU A 121 15.16 -5.00 -21.31
N GLN A 122 14.93 -5.50 -22.52
CA GLN A 122 16.02 -5.77 -23.44
C GLN A 122 16.83 -4.51 -23.80
N ARG A 123 18.09 -4.73 -24.21
CA ARG A 123 19.02 -3.67 -24.67
C ARG A 123 19.36 -2.62 -23.60
N GLY A 124 19.17 -2.95 -22.32
CA GLY A 124 19.57 -2.08 -21.21
C GLY A 124 18.62 -0.92 -20.97
N LEU A 125 17.35 -1.07 -21.33
CA LEU A 125 16.28 -0.19 -20.86
C LEU A 125 15.79 -0.69 -19.50
N GLU A 126 15.65 0.19 -18.54
CA GLU A 126 15.24 -0.11 -17.17
C GLU A 126 14.07 0.79 -16.80
N PHE A 127 13.02 0.18 -16.24
CA PHE A 127 11.84 0.87 -15.76
C PHE A 127 11.70 0.71 -14.26
N ARG A 128 11.36 1.81 -13.57
CA ARG A 128 11.08 1.82 -12.12
C ARG A 128 9.77 2.54 -11.84
N LEU A 129 8.94 1.98 -10.95
CA LEU A 129 7.67 2.51 -10.48
C LEU A 129 7.67 2.56 -8.94
N SER A 130 7.17 3.65 -8.35
CA SER A 130 7.08 3.79 -6.90
C SER A 130 5.88 4.64 -6.45
N PRO A 131 5.03 4.13 -5.53
CA PRO A 131 4.87 2.72 -5.15
C PRO A 131 4.07 1.95 -6.20
N GLY A 132 4.45 0.70 -6.49
CA GLY A 132 3.73 -0.15 -7.43
C GLY A 132 4.44 -1.47 -7.71
N THR A 133 3.91 -2.21 -8.68
CA THR A 133 4.44 -3.50 -9.14
C THR A 133 4.41 -3.59 -10.67
N ILE A 134 5.37 -4.30 -11.26
CA ILE A 134 5.38 -4.63 -12.69
C ILE A 134 4.51 -5.86 -12.92
N THR A 135 3.52 -5.74 -13.82
CA THR A 135 2.56 -6.82 -14.13
C THR A 135 2.89 -7.54 -15.43
N GLY A 136 3.69 -6.92 -16.31
CA GLY A 136 4.17 -7.51 -17.54
C GLY A 136 5.17 -6.61 -18.25
N ASP A 137 6.04 -7.19 -19.08
CA ASP A 137 6.97 -6.45 -19.91
C ASP A 137 7.28 -7.18 -21.23
N THR A 138 7.75 -6.40 -22.20
CA THR A 138 8.31 -6.88 -23.46
C THR A 138 9.64 -6.16 -23.74
N GLU A 139 10.16 -6.24 -24.97
CA GLU A 139 11.39 -5.52 -25.34
C GLU A 139 11.20 -4.00 -25.30
N THR A 140 10.00 -3.50 -25.58
CA THR A 140 9.69 -2.07 -25.75
C THR A 140 8.38 -1.67 -25.08
N SER A 141 7.83 -2.51 -24.21
CA SER A 141 6.64 -2.16 -23.44
C SER A 141 6.71 -2.60 -21.99
N VAL A 142 6.08 -1.84 -21.11
CA VAL A 142 5.91 -2.18 -19.69
C VAL A 142 4.46 -1.98 -19.30
N GLU A 143 3.89 -3.00 -18.67
CA GLU A 143 2.62 -2.93 -17.96
C GLU A 143 2.89 -2.92 -16.47
N ALA A 144 2.36 -1.92 -15.77
CA ALA A 144 2.52 -1.84 -14.32
C ALA A 144 1.25 -1.34 -13.62
N ARG A 145 1.17 -1.66 -12.33
CA ARG A 145 0.08 -1.26 -11.44
C ARG A 145 0.63 -0.39 -10.33
N ALA A 146 0.12 0.83 -10.22
CA ALA A 146 0.43 1.71 -9.10
C ALA A 146 -0.24 1.20 -7.82
N SER A 147 0.42 1.30 -6.67
CA SER A 147 -0.24 1.03 -5.37
C SER A 147 -1.00 2.25 -4.83
N ALA A 148 -0.70 3.43 -5.36
CA ALA A 148 -1.33 4.70 -5.00
C ALA A 148 -1.77 5.47 -6.25
N PRO A 149 -2.74 6.41 -6.14
CA PRO A 149 -3.32 7.08 -7.30
C PRO A 149 -2.36 7.97 -8.11
N LEU A 150 -1.29 8.44 -7.47
CA LEU A 150 -0.29 9.36 -8.04
C LEU A 150 1.12 8.79 -7.85
N PRO A 151 1.51 7.78 -8.63
CA PRO A 151 2.85 7.19 -8.51
C PRO A 151 3.92 8.11 -9.12
N THR A 152 5.16 7.78 -8.86
CA THR A 152 6.32 8.27 -9.62
C THR A 152 6.92 7.11 -10.39
N PHE A 153 7.49 7.38 -11.56
CA PHE A 153 8.21 6.35 -12.31
C PHE A 153 9.40 6.92 -13.06
N SER A 154 10.32 6.08 -13.50
CA SER A 154 11.47 6.50 -14.30
C SER A 154 11.84 5.47 -15.35
N LEU A 155 12.30 5.95 -16.50
CA LEU A 155 12.94 5.16 -17.54
C LEU A 155 14.42 5.50 -17.58
N SER A 156 15.27 4.48 -17.58
CA SER A 156 16.73 4.60 -17.74
C SER A 156 17.16 3.78 -18.95
N SER A 157 18.03 4.32 -19.80
CA SER A 157 18.51 3.66 -21.02
C SER A 157 20.02 3.62 -21.06
N GLY A 158 20.55 2.50 -21.56
CA GLY A 158 21.98 2.32 -21.77
C GLY A 158 22.49 3.08 -23.00
N PRO A 159 23.55 2.61 -23.68
CA PRO A 159 24.12 3.32 -24.83
C PRO A 159 23.22 3.36 -26.07
N SER A 160 22.10 2.62 -26.06
CA SER A 160 21.12 2.63 -27.15
C SER A 160 20.01 3.64 -26.84
N GLU A 161 19.58 4.35 -27.88
CA GLU A 161 18.40 5.20 -27.86
C GLU A 161 17.15 4.37 -28.21
N PHE A 162 16.01 4.74 -27.65
CA PHE A 162 14.72 4.13 -27.94
C PHE A 162 13.75 5.20 -28.44
N ASP A 163 13.31 5.04 -29.68
CA ASP A 163 12.38 6.00 -30.31
C ASP A 163 11.00 5.98 -29.64
N SER A 164 10.54 4.80 -29.21
CA SER A 164 9.25 4.59 -28.56
C SER A 164 9.33 3.46 -27.55
N VAL A 165 8.89 3.75 -26.33
CA VAL A 165 8.65 2.80 -25.25
C VAL A 165 7.21 2.97 -24.80
N SER A 166 6.43 1.91 -24.91
CA SER A 166 5.02 1.91 -24.52
C SER A 166 4.90 1.61 -23.02
N VAL A 167 4.27 2.48 -22.26
CA VAL A 167 4.06 2.28 -20.81
C VAL A 167 2.58 2.33 -20.51
N THR A 168 2.03 1.22 -20.02
CA THR A 168 0.65 1.12 -19.54
C THR A 168 0.67 1.15 -18.01
N LEU A 169 0.06 2.20 -17.44
CA LEU A 169 -0.10 2.33 -15.98
C LEU A 169 -1.57 2.21 -15.59
N THR A 170 -1.83 1.31 -14.66
CA THR A 170 -3.14 1.09 -14.06
C THR A 170 -3.20 1.59 -12.62
N ASN A 171 -4.42 1.78 -12.12
CA ASN A 171 -4.71 2.27 -10.76
C ASN A 171 -4.29 3.74 -10.54
N VAL A 172 -4.45 4.57 -11.57
CA VAL A 172 -4.04 5.98 -11.57
C VAL A 172 -5.25 6.90 -11.47
N HIS A 173 -5.12 8.04 -10.79
CA HIS A 173 -6.19 9.02 -10.67
C HIS A 173 -6.74 9.47 -12.04
N ARG A 174 -8.08 9.57 -12.17
CA ARG A 174 -8.78 9.90 -13.43
C ARG A 174 -8.41 11.27 -14.00
N HIS A 175 -8.10 12.21 -13.11
CA HIS A 175 -7.66 13.56 -13.48
C HIS A 175 -6.14 13.71 -13.46
N ALA A 176 -5.37 12.62 -13.38
CA ALA A 176 -3.92 12.74 -13.38
C ALA A 176 -3.38 13.17 -14.76
N ARG A 177 -2.30 13.95 -14.71
CA ARG A 177 -1.38 14.24 -15.82
C ARG A 177 -0.01 13.68 -15.49
N VAL A 178 0.82 13.48 -16.51
CA VAL A 178 2.21 13.04 -16.34
C VAL A 178 3.12 14.21 -16.70
N ARG A 179 4.04 14.54 -15.81
CA ARG A 179 5.04 15.59 -16.01
C ARG A 179 6.43 14.99 -15.90
N VAL A 180 7.34 15.42 -16.78
CA VAL A 180 8.76 15.10 -16.62
C VAL A 180 9.24 15.84 -15.39
N ALA A 181 9.78 15.13 -14.40
CA ALA A 181 10.29 15.71 -13.16
C ALA A 181 11.77 16.07 -13.31
N GLN A 182 12.55 15.13 -13.82
CA GLN A 182 14.01 15.25 -13.90
C GLN A 182 14.58 14.44 -15.06
N ILE A 183 15.61 14.99 -15.70
CA ILE A 183 16.41 14.31 -16.71
C ILE A 183 17.86 14.28 -16.23
N THR A 184 18.42 13.08 -16.08
CA THR A 184 19.77 12.87 -15.54
C THR A 184 20.58 12.03 -16.54
N ALA A 185 21.75 12.51 -16.93
CA ALA A 185 22.67 11.70 -17.72
C ALA A 185 23.30 10.62 -16.83
N LEU A 186 23.37 9.40 -17.34
CA LEU A 186 23.89 8.23 -16.64
C LEU A 186 25.35 7.97 -17.02
N ASP A 187 26.14 7.54 -16.04
CA ASP A 187 27.51 7.11 -16.24
C ASP A 187 27.66 5.57 -16.23
N SER A 188 28.88 5.09 -16.52
CA SER A 188 29.20 3.65 -16.53
C SER A 188 29.03 2.94 -15.18
N GLY A 189 28.99 3.70 -14.07
CA GLY A 189 28.76 3.17 -12.72
C GLY A 189 27.29 2.95 -12.42
N GLU A 190 26.41 3.77 -12.99
CA GLU A 190 24.96 3.59 -12.91
C GLU A 190 24.43 2.62 -13.96
N MET A 191 24.93 2.68 -15.20
CA MET A 191 24.45 1.85 -16.29
C MET A 191 25.59 1.40 -17.23
N LEU A 192 25.71 0.09 -17.39
CA LEU A 192 26.80 -0.51 -18.16
C LEU A 192 26.75 -0.05 -19.62
N GLY A 193 27.91 0.37 -20.15
CA GLY A 193 28.05 0.84 -21.53
C GLY A 193 27.88 2.34 -21.71
N CYS A 194 27.48 3.07 -20.67
CA CYS A 194 27.46 4.53 -20.70
C CYS A 194 28.85 5.15 -20.51
N PRO A 195 29.04 6.43 -20.90
CA PRO A 195 30.31 7.13 -20.71
C PRO A 195 30.74 7.15 -19.24
N THR A 196 32.04 7.15 -18.97
CA THR A 196 32.55 7.17 -17.58
C THR A 196 32.24 8.47 -16.85
N ASN A 197 32.12 9.59 -17.58
CA ASN A 197 31.75 10.88 -17.02
C ASN A 197 30.53 11.40 -17.78
N ALA A 198 29.39 11.48 -17.08
CA ALA A 198 28.22 12.19 -17.58
C ALA A 198 28.52 13.70 -17.54
N GLU A 199 28.82 14.30 -18.69
CA GLU A 199 29.17 15.73 -18.77
C GLU A 199 27.94 16.66 -18.62
N ARG A 200 26.72 16.12 -18.67
CA ARG A 200 25.49 16.90 -18.58
C ARG A 200 25.00 16.99 -17.13
N LEU A 201 24.75 18.21 -16.69
CA LEU A 201 24.07 18.46 -15.42
C LEU A 201 22.62 17.97 -15.49
N PRO A 202 22.05 17.45 -14.39
CA PRO A 202 20.64 17.10 -14.33
C PRO A 202 19.75 18.31 -14.63
N ILE A 203 18.72 18.12 -15.46
CA ILE A 203 17.70 19.11 -15.74
C ILE A 203 16.53 18.83 -14.80
N THR A 204 16.14 19.80 -13.98
CA THR A 204 14.94 19.71 -13.13
C THR A 204 13.84 20.51 -13.81
N CYS A 205 12.80 19.82 -14.24
CA CYS A 205 11.79 20.41 -15.12
C CYS A 205 10.81 21.35 -14.41
N GLU A 206 10.71 21.27 -13.08
CA GLU A 206 9.94 22.21 -12.27
C GLU A 206 10.44 23.66 -12.40
N SER A 207 11.75 23.87 -12.62
CA SER A 207 12.34 25.20 -12.80
C SER A 207 12.66 25.55 -14.26
N ALA A 208 12.39 24.63 -15.19
CA ALA A 208 12.78 24.72 -16.59
C ALA A 208 11.61 24.37 -17.53
N GLU A 209 10.39 24.82 -17.23
CA GLU A 209 9.18 24.48 -17.98
C GLU A 209 9.26 24.80 -19.48
N THR A 210 10.07 25.78 -19.87
CA THR A 210 10.27 26.16 -21.28
C THR A 210 11.25 25.25 -22.03
N ASP A 211 11.97 24.36 -21.33
CA ASP A 211 12.89 23.43 -21.97
C ASP A 211 12.08 22.38 -22.75
N PRO A 212 12.32 22.21 -24.06
CA PRO A 212 11.60 21.22 -24.87
C PRO A 212 11.77 19.78 -24.36
N ALA A 213 12.85 19.47 -23.63
CA ALA A 213 13.05 18.16 -23.02
C ALA A 213 12.08 17.90 -21.85
N CYS A 214 11.54 18.96 -21.24
CA CYS A 214 10.56 18.90 -20.17
C CYS A 214 9.11 18.85 -20.65
N ALA A 215 8.89 18.78 -21.97
CA ALA A 215 7.56 18.64 -22.54
C ALA A 215 6.86 17.38 -21.98
N ALA A 216 5.64 17.57 -21.47
CA ALA A 216 4.83 16.47 -20.96
C ALA A 216 4.56 15.44 -22.07
N PRO A 217 4.67 14.13 -21.79
CA PRO A 217 4.29 13.12 -22.75
C PRO A 217 2.79 13.19 -23.05
N THR A 218 2.41 12.76 -24.26
CA THR A 218 1.00 12.62 -24.60
C THR A 218 0.44 11.43 -23.85
N LEU A 219 -0.66 11.65 -23.13
CA LEU A 219 -1.33 10.64 -22.34
C LEU A 219 -2.64 10.26 -23.04
N GLU A 220 -2.77 8.98 -23.38
CA GLU A 220 -4.00 8.43 -23.93
C GLU A 220 -4.74 7.67 -22.82
N ARG A 221 -6.03 7.97 -22.63
CA ARG A 221 -6.91 7.24 -21.72
C ARG A 221 -7.98 6.50 -22.52
N PRO A 222 -8.13 5.17 -22.33
CA PRO A 222 -9.29 4.47 -22.87
C PRO A 222 -10.58 5.07 -22.32
N GLU A 223 -11.59 5.31 -23.17
CA GLU A 223 -12.88 5.89 -22.74
C GLU A 223 -13.57 5.05 -21.64
N THR A 224 -13.30 3.75 -21.62
CA THR A 224 -13.90 2.78 -20.70
C THR A 224 -13.09 2.50 -19.44
N GLN A 225 -11.86 3.01 -19.34
CA GLN A 225 -10.96 2.79 -18.21
C GLN A 225 -10.23 4.09 -17.87
N ARG A 226 -10.91 4.98 -17.14
CA ARG A 226 -10.37 6.25 -16.65
C ARG A 226 -9.24 6.07 -15.65
N SER A 227 -9.11 4.93 -14.98
CA SER A 227 -8.01 4.63 -14.05
C SER A 227 -6.77 3.98 -14.69
N GLU A 228 -6.78 3.87 -16.02
CA GLU A 228 -5.67 3.38 -16.85
C GLU A 228 -5.22 4.49 -17.80
N PHE A 229 -3.92 4.56 -18.06
CA PHE A 229 -3.41 5.35 -19.17
C PHE A 229 -2.25 4.65 -19.88
N GLU A 230 -2.11 4.98 -21.15
CA GLU A 230 -1.03 4.55 -22.02
C GLU A 230 -0.16 5.76 -22.38
N LEU A 231 1.16 5.56 -22.35
CA LEU A 231 2.17 6.55 -22.72
C LEU A 231 3.08 5.97 -23.79
N GLU A 232 3.40 6.77 -24.79
CA GLU A 232 4.51 6.51 -25.71
C GLU A 232 5.66 7.47 -25.37
N LEU A 233 6.78 6.91 -24.93
CA LEU A 233 7.92 7.66 -24.39
C LEU A 233 9.15 7.43 -25.26
N SER A 234 9.81 8.52 -25.68
CA SER A 234 11.14 8.45 -26.29
C SER A 234 12.20 8.48 -25.19
N GLN A 235 13.21 7.63 -25.28
CA GLN A 235 14.26 7.54 -24.28
C GLN A 235 15.65 7.73 -24.92
N PRO A 236 16.28 8.92 -24.74
CA PRO A 236 17.63 9.20 -25.23
C PRO A 236 18.66 8.24 -24.64
N SER A 237 19.78 7.99 -25.32
CA SER A 237 20.83 7.12 -24.78
C SER A 237 21.44 7.67 -23.47
N CYS A 238 21.84 6.75 -22.59
CA CYS A 238 22.53 7.04 -21.33
C CYS A 238 21.86 8.13 -20.51
N THR A 239 20.54 8.04 -20.40
CA THR A 239 19.72 9.04 -19.72
C THR A 239 18.72 8.32 -18.83
N ARG A 240 18.44 8.91 -17.66
CA ARG A 240 17.29 8.60 -16.83
C ARG A 240 16.31 9.75 -16.90
N VAL A 241 15.08 9.46 -17.29
CA VAL A 241 13.96 10.42 -17.25
C VAL A 241 13.03 9.96 -16.14
N SER A 242 12.84 10.82 -15.15
CA SER A 242 11.92 10.61 -14.03
C SER A 242 10.63 11.39 -14.29
N TYR A 243 9.50 10.79 -14.00
CA TYR A 243 8.17 11.31 -14.26
C TYR A 243 7.36 11.34 -12.96
N ASN A 244 6.64 12.45 -12.75
CA ASN A 244 5.66 12.60 -11.70
C ASN A 244 4.25 12.46 -12.29
N VAL A 245 3.42 11.66 -11.65
CA VAL A 245 1.98 11.66 -11.90
C VAL A 245 1.33 12.60 -10.91
N GLU A 246 0.63 13.62 -11.39
CA GLU A 246 0.06 14.69 -10.56
C GLU A 246 -1.36 15.03 -11.01
N LEU A 247 -2.16 15.70 -10.16
CA LEU A 247 -3.52 16.08 -10.51
C LEU A 247 -3.54 17.24 -11.52
N SER A 248 -4.35 17.10 -12.57
CA SER A 248 -4.66 18.20 -13.50
C SER A 248 -5.47 19.26 -12.78
N GLY A 249 -4.95 20.48 -12.70
CA GLY A 249 -5.64 21.61 -12.08
C GLY A 249 -5.26 21.89 -10.62
N GLN A 250 -4.27 21.21 -10.05
CA GLN A 250 -3.56 21.78 -8.91
C GLN A 250 -2.77 22.97 -9.49
N PRO A 251 -3.10 24.23 -9.14
CA PRO A 251 -2.38 25.37 -9.69
C PRO A 251 -0.91 25.19 -9.35
N ASP A 252 -0.04 25.13 -10.37
CA ASP A 252 1.40 25.23 -10.17
C ASP A 252 1.59 26.56 -9.42
N MET A 253 1.86 26.48 -8.12
CA MET A 253 2.02 27.64 -7.24
C MET A 253 3.01 28.58 -7.92
N PRO A 254 2.57 29.71 -8.49
CA PRO A 254 3.49 30.56 -9.20
C PRO A 254 4.29 31.33 -8.16
N ASP A 255 5.60 31.10 -8.11
CA ASP A 255 6.56 32.08 -7.61
C ASP A 255 6.54 33.29 -8.57
N GLN A 256 5.48 34.09 -8.59
CA GLN A 256 5.44 35.31 -9.38
C GLN A 256 5.53 36.57 -8.52
N PRO A 257 6.53 37.44 -8.78
CA PRO A 257 6.62 38.75 -8.20
C PRO A 257 5.48 39.63 -8.75
N GLU A 258 4.75 40.25 -7.83
CA GLU A 258 3.66 41.20 -8.07
C GLU A 258 4.02 42.16 -9.22
N VAL A 259 3.28 42.10 -10.34
CA VAL A 259 3.35 43.13 -11.39
C VAL A 259 2.46 44.29 -10.93
N PRO A 260 3.02 45.47 -10.63
CA PRO A 260 2.20 46.62 -10.27
C PRO A 260 1.50 47.17 -11.53
N ASP A 261 0.24 47.56 -11.37
CA ASP A 261 -0.60 48.31 -12.32
C ASP A 261 -1.52 47.53 -13.29
N GLN A 262 -1.90 46.28 -13.00
CA GLN A 262 -3.07 45.69 -13.68
C GLN A 262 -4.40 46.10 -13.00
N PRO A 263 -5.39 46.59 -13.78
CA PRO A 263 -6.68 47.04 -13.24
C PRO A 263 -7.41 45.87 -12.58
N GLU A 264 -7.93 46.11 -11.38
CA GLU A 264 -8.68 45.18 -10.53
C GLU A 264 -9.74 44.41 -11.33
N ILE A 265 -9.48 43.13 -11.61
CA ILE A 265 -10.49 42.20 -12.13
C ILE A 265 -11.35 41.80 -10.92
N PRO A 266 -12.66 42.10 -10.90
CA PRO A 266 -13.52 41.80 -9.78
C PRO A 266 -13.72 40.28 -9.64
N ASP A 267 -13.57 39.81 -8.40
CA ASP A 267 -13.77 38.44 -7.90
C ASP A 267 -12.87 37.37 -8.55
N GLN A 268 -11.56 37.42 -8.22
CA GLN A 268 -10.82 36.19 -7.97
C GLN A 268 -11.47 35.50 -6.77
N GLN A 269 -12.52 34.73 -7.05
CA GLN A 269 -13.13 33.82 -6.10
C GLN A 269 -12.03 32.88 -5.62
N ASP A 270 -11.70 32.93 -4.33
CA ASP A 270 -10.62 32.16 -3.70
C ASP A 270 -10.55 30.74 -4.29
N ASP A 271 -9.50 30.47 -5.07
CA ASP A 271 -9.18 29.15 -5.64
C ASP A 271 -8.66 28.22 -4.53
N ALA A 272 -9.42 28.10 -3.44
CA ALA A 272 -9.13 27.13 -2.41
C ALA A 272 -9.12 25.73 -3.06
N PRO A 273 -8.11 24.89 -2.79
CA PRO A 273 -8.02 23.57 -3.38
C PRO A 273 -9.28 22.78 -3.01
N ALA A 274 -9.85 22.08 -3.99
CA ALA A 274 -11.02 21.24 -3.74
C ALA A 274 -10.70 20.19 -2.66
N PRO A 275 -11.63 19.90 -1.73
CA PRO A 275 -11.39 18.97 -0.64
C PRO A 275 -11.06 17.58 -1.17
N LEU A 276 -10.23 16.84 -0.43
CA LEU A 276 -9.97 15.42 -0.69
C LEU A 276 -11.16 14.60 -0.23
N ARG A 277 -11.65 13.70 -1.09
CA ARG A 277 -12.78 12.81 -0.80
C ARG A 277 -12.41 11.38 -1.11
N PHE A 278 -12.62 10.47 -0.17
CA PHE A 278 -12.39 9.06 -0.43
C PHE A 278 -13.30 8.15 0.39
N ALA A 279 -13.49 6.93 -0.10
CA ALA A 279 -14.23 5.90 0.60
C ALA A 279 -13.28 4.88 1.23
N VAL A 280 -13.61 4.39 2.42
CA VAL A 280 -12.88 3.32 3.11
C VAL A 280 -13.82 2.15 3.35
N LEU A 281 -13.46 0.99 2.81
CA LEU A 281 -14.21 -0.26 2.96
C LEU A 281 -13.39 -1.24 3.78
N GLY A 282 -14.06 -1.86 4.77
CA GLY A 282 -13.50 -2.98 5.51
C GLY A 282 -13.75 -4.31 4.79
N ARG A 283 -13.59 -5.41 5.52
CA ARG A 283 -13.82 -6.78 5.03
C ARG A 283 -15.20 -6.94 4.38
N THR A 284 -15.26 -7.78 3.35
CA THR A 284 -16.49 -8.19 2.65
C THR A 284 -16.65 -9.71 2.72
N ALA A 285 -17.88 -10.22 2.68
CA ALA A 285 -18.14 -11.67 2.69
C ALA A 285 -17.95 -12.33 1.32
N SER A 286 -17.96 -11.54 0.24
CA SER A 286 -17.86 -12.03 -1.14
C SER A 286 -17.50 -10.90 -2.12
N LEU A 287 -16.98 -11.27 -3.30
CA LEU A 287 -16.72 -10.32 -4.37
C LEU A 287 -17.99 -9.62 -4.90
N ASP A 288 -19.15 -10.26 -4.82
CA ASP A 288 -20.42 -9.63 -5.20
C ASP A 288 -20.84 -8.55 -4.20
N GLU A 289 -20.56 -8.76 -2.92
CA GLU A 289 -20.76 -7.73 -1.90
C GLU A 289 -19.78 -6.58 -2.07
N LEU A 290 -18.50 -6.87 -2.34
CA LEU A 290 -17.51 -5.86 -2.68
C LEU A 290 -17.94 -5.02 -3.89
N ARG A 291 -18.43 -5.64 -4.97
CA ARG A 291 -18.93 -4.91 -6.15
C ARG A 291 -20.03 -3.93 -5.80
N ARG A 292 -21.06 -4.36 -5.05
CA ARG A 292 -22.15 -3.49 -4.60
C ARG A 292 -21.63 -2.34 -3.72
N ALA A 293 -20.68 -2.63 -2.85
CA ALA A 293 -20.11 -1.64 -1.96
C ALA A 293 -19.27 -0.61 -2.72
N LEU A 294 -18.48 -1.05 -3.70
CA LEU A 294 -17.76 -0.19 -4.64
C LEU A 294 -18.74 0.69 -5.42
N ASP A 295 -19.75 0.11 -6.06
CA ASP A 295 -20.77 0.85 -6.83
C ASP A 295 -21.43 1.96 -5.99
N ARG A 296 -21.72 1.67 -4.71
CA ARG A 296 -22.30 2.66 -3.80
C ARG A 296 -21.29 3.74 -3.40
N ALA A 297 -20.07 3.33 -3.05
CA ALA A 297 -19.01 4.22 -2.59
C ALA A 297 -18.51 5.16 -3.69
N THR A 298 -18.53 4.71 -4.95
CA THR A 298 -18.07 5.50 -6.10
C THR A 298 -19.16 6.38 -6.70
N ALA A 299 -20.43 6.21 -6.31
CA ALA A 299 -21.56 7.01 -6.80
C ALA A 299 -21.40 8.52 -6.55
N ASP A 300 -20.66 8.90 -5.50
CA ASP A 300 -20.40 10.29 -5.11
C ASP A 300 -19.02 10.80 -5.61
N ASP A 301 -18.43 10.09 -6.59
CA ASP A 301 -17.21 10.45 -7.33
C ASP A 301 -15.95 10.74 -6.46
N PRO A 302 -15.56 9.84 -5.53
CA PRO A 302 -14.39 10.03 -4.69
C PRO A 302 -13.09 10.11 -5.52
N ASP A 303 -12.04 10.68 -4.93
CA ASP A 303 -10.69 10.73 -5.51
C ASP A 303 -10.02 9.33 -5.49
N LEU A 304 -10.32 8.51 -4.48
CA LEU A 304 -9.87 7.12 -4.37
C LEU A 304 -10.77 6.28 -3.46
N VAL A 305 -10.51 4.98 -3.46
CA VAL A 305 -11.10 4.00 -2.54
C VAL A 305 -9.99 3.26 -1.78
N VAL A 306 -10.18 3.01 -0.48
CA VAL A 306 -9.25 2.23 0.34
C VAL A 306 -9.93 0.94 0.79
N LEU A 307 -9.26 -0.20 0.58
CA LEU A 307 -9.70 -1.51 1.05
C LEU A 307 -8.80 -1.97 2.21
N LEU A 308 -9.39 -2.15 3.39
CA LEU A 308 -8.67 -2.52 4.62
C LEU A 308 -8.53 -4.04 4.80
N GLY A 309 -8.31 -4.80 3.72
CA GLY A 309 -8.10 -6.26 3.75
C GLY A 309 -9.35 -7.12 3.93
N ASP A 310 -9.19 -8.43 3.73
CA ASP A 310 -10.23 -9.46 3.72
C ASP A 310 -11.35 -9.17 2.70
N ASN A 311 -10.96 -8.95 1.44
CA ASN A 311 -11.84 -8.70 0.30
C ASN A 311 -11.71 -9.74 -0.81
N ALA A 312 -10.64 -10.54 -0.82
CA ALA A 312 -10.53 -11.73 -1.65
C ALA A 312 -11.50 -12.81 -1.16
N GLU A 313 -12.12 -13.55 -2.09
CA GLU A 313 -13.07 -14.61 -1.75
C GLU A 313 -12.43 -15.77 -0.96
N ASN A 314 -11.12 -15.94 -1.12
CA ASN A 314 -10.30 -16.90 -0.39
C ASN A 314 -8.82 -16.58 -0.54
N ALA A 315 -8.00 -17.16 0.34
CA ALA A 315 -6.54 -17.09 0.32
C ALA A 315 -5.91 -17.97 -0.77
N SER A 316 -6.27 -17.73 -2.03
CA SER A 316 -5.68 -18.40 -3.20
C SER A 316 -5.28 -17.39 -4.28
N LEU A 317 -4.41 -17.83 -5.21
CA LEU A 317 -4.06 -17.04 -6.40
C LEU A 317 -5.29 -16.65 -7.23
N ASN A 318 -6.31 -17.52 -7.30
CA ASN A 318 -7.53 -17.20 -8.02
C ASN A 318 -8.32 -16.10 -7.31
N GLY A 319 -8.41 -16.16 -5.97
CA GLY A 319 -9.07 -15.13 -5.16
C GLY A 319 -8.43 -13.74 -5.35
N LEU A 320 -7.09 -13.66 -5.34
CA LEU A 320 -6.38 -12.40 -5.61
C LEU A 320 -6.62 -11.90 -7.04
N ARG A 321 -6.56 -12.79 -8.03
CA ARG A 321 -6.81 -12.43 -9.43
C ARG A 321 -8.24 -11.93 -9.66
N GLU A 322 -9.23 -12.57 -9.03
CA GLU A 322 -10.62 -12.14 -9.14
C GLU A 322 -10.85 -10.80 -8.45
N LEU A 323 -10.21 -10.56 -7.30
CA LEU A 323 -10.18 -9.25 -6.65
C LEU A 323 -9.58 -8.18 -7.59
N GLU A 324 -8.42 -8.44 -8.20
CA GLU A 324 -7.80 -7.52 -9.16
C GLU A 324 -8.75 -7.19 -10.33
N LEU A 325 -9.43 -8.19 -10.89
CA LEU A 325 -10.41 -8.02 -11.96
C LEU A 325 -11.64 -7.23 -11.55
N VAL A 326 -12.04 -7.25 -10.26
CA VAL A 326 -13.10 -6.38 -9.74
C VAL A 326 -12.61 -4.94 -9.71
N LEU A 327 -11.41 -4.71 -9.18
CA LEU A 327 -10.87 -3.35 -9.01
C LEU A 327 -10.56 -2.66 -10.34
N ARG A 328 -10.01 -3.38 -11.33
CA ARG A 328 -9.81 -2.84 -12.69
C ARG A 328 -11.13 -2.37 -13.33
N ARG A 329 -12.25 -3.03 -13.03
CA ARG A 329 -13.57 -2.65 -13.57
C ARG A 329 -14.25 -1.52 -12.80
N ALA A 330 -13.87 -1.27 -11.56
CA ALA A 330 -14.48 -0.22 -10.74
C ALA A 330 -14.19 1.18 -11.29
N ASP A 331 -13.10 1.34 -12.05
CA ASP A 331 -12.67 2.58 -12.69
C ASP A 331 -12.30 3.73 -11.73
N TYR A 332 -11.95 3.39 -10.50
CA TYR A 332 -11.41 4.31 -9.50
C TYR A 332 -10.10 3.76 -8.94
N PRO A 333 -9.14 4.63 -8.59
CA PRO A 333 -7.93 4.21 -7.89
C PRO A 333 -8.29 3.54 -6.56
N ALA A 334 -7.76 2.34 -6.36
CA ALA A 334 -7.91 1.53 -5.16
C ALA A 334 -6.55 1.33 -4.45
N VAL A 335 -6.49 1.79 -3.21
CA VAL A 335 -5.43 1.48 -2.23
C VAL A 335 -5.83 0.18 -1.54
N VAL A 336 -5.08 -0.89 -1.78
CA VAL A 336 -5.39 -2.22 -1.24
C VAL A 336 -4.38 -2.57 -0.16
N ILE A 337 -4.89 -2.96 1.01
CA ILE A 337 -4.11 -3.43 2.15
C ILE A 337 -4.48 -4.89 2.35
N PRO A 338 -3.53 -5.81 2.52
CA PRO A 338 -3.84 -7.20 2.74
C PRO A 338 -4.44 -7.39 4.13
N GLY A 339 -5.45 -8.26 4.23
CA GLY A 339 -5.81 -8.96 5.45
C GLY A 339 -5.30 -10.40 5.42
N GLU A 340 -5.63 -11.17 6.45
CA GLU A 340 -5.26 -12.59 6.51
C GLU A 340 -5.77 -13.33 5.25
N GLY A 341 -6.94 -12.94 4.74
CA GLY A 341 -7.61 -13.54 3.57
C GLY A 341 -6.88 -13.32 2.25
N GLU A 342 -5.96 -12.36 2.16
CA GLU A 342 -5.14 -12.11 0.96
C GLU A 342 -3.77 -12.82 0.99
N ILE A 343 -3.39 -13.46 2.11
CA ILE A 343 -2.10 -14.13 2.24
C ILE A 343 -2.20 -15.58 1.76
N VAL A 344 -1.77 -15.83 0.52
CA VAL A 344 -1.90 -17.13 -0.15
C VAL A 344 -0.89 -18.14 0.41
N GLU A 345 -1.40 -19.22 1.02
CA GLU A 345 -0.59 -20.31 1.59
C GLU A 345 0.49 -19.82 2.58
N GLY A 346 0.21 -18.72 3.30
CA GLY A 346 1.17 -18.10 4.23
C GLY A 346 2.30 -17.33 3.54
N SER A 347 2.26 -17.21 2.21
CA SER A 347 3.20 -16.41 1.42
C SER A 347 2.60 -15.04 1.11
N ARG A 348 3.40 -14.01 1.36
CA ARG A 348 3.06 -12.62 1.04
C ARG A 348 3.32 -12.27 -0.42
N GLN A 349 4.18 -13.06 -1.09
CA GLN A 349 4.67 -12.79 -2.43
C GLN A 349 3.55 -12.63 -3.48
N PRO A 350 2.51 -13.48 -3.51
CA PRO A 350 1.44 -13.32 -4.51
C PRO A 350 0.68 -11.99 -4.41
N PHE A 351 0.48 -11.48 -3.19
CA PHE A 351 -0.11 -10.16 -3.04
C PHE A 351 0.85 -9.08 -3.55
N LEU A 352 2.13 -9.15 -3.17
CA LEU A 352 3.14 -8.17 -3.57
C LEU A 352 3.23 -8.07 -5.11
N GLU A 353 3.22 -9.20 -5.80
CA GLU A 353 3.23 -9.26 -7.27
C GLU A 353 1.96 -8.66 -7.90
N THR A 354 0.80 -8.81 -7.23
CA THR A 354 -0.51 -8.38 -7.75
C THR A 354 -0.82 -6.90 -7.45
N PHE A 355 -0.58 -6.45 -6.22
CA PHE A 355 -1.02 -5.14 -5.73
C PHE A 355 0.13 -4.19 -5.35
N GLY A 356 1.36 -4.71 -5.27
CA GLY A 356 2.56 -3.95 -4.88
C GLY A 356 2.85 -4.01 -3.38
N PRO A 357 3.71 -3.11 -2.86
CA PRO A 357 4.17 -3.14 -1.47
C PRO A 357 3.03 -2.98 -0.47
N PHE A 358 3.24 -3.45 0.77
CA PHE A 358 2.30 -3.29 1.88
C PHE A 358 2.59 -2.05 2.72
N ASP A 359 3.87 -1.69 2.84
CA ASP A 359 4.35 -0.56 3.63
C ASP A 359 4.74 0.57 2.67
N TYR A 360 3.84 1.51 2.41
CA TYR A 360 4.11 2.63 1.51
C TYR A 360 3.36 3.90 1.90
N ARG A 361 3.95 5.04 1.53
CA ARG A 361 3.37 6.37 1.70
C ARG A 361 3.06 6.99 0.35
N PHE A 362 2.08 7.86 0.33
CA PHE A 362 1.79 8.72 -0.82
C PHE A 362 1.12 10.01 -0.34
N GLY A 363 1.08 11.01 -1.22
CA GLY A 363 0.40 12.28 -0.98
C GLY A 363 -0.76 12.47 -1.96
N LEU A 364 -1.82 13.15 -1.53
CA LEU A 364 -2.91 13.56 -2.39
C LEU A 364 -3.60 14.80 -1.81
N LYS A 365 -3.70 15.89 -2.58
CA LYS A 365 -4.32 17.17 -2.15
C LYS A 365 -3.82 17.62 -0.75
N ASP A 366 -2.50 17.67 -0.59
CA ASP A 366 -1.79 18.04 0.66
C ASP A 366 -2.04 17.12 1.88
N VAL A 367 -2.64 15.94 1.66
CA VAL A 367 -2.83 14.92 2.69
C VAL A 367 -1.77 13.84 2.58
N HIS A 368 -1.14 13.50 3.70
CA HIS A 368 -0.17 12.41 3.77
C HIS A 368 -0.85 11.11 4.17
N MET A 369 -0.72 10.11 3.32
CA MET A 369 -1.32 8.79 3.51
C MET A 369 -0.24 7.74 3.69
N LEU A 370 -0.45 6.80 4.62
CA LEU A 370 0.47 5.71 4.91
C LEU A 370 -0.29 4.41 5.13
N ALA A 371 0.02 3.40 4.32
CA ALA A 371 -0.38 2.02 4.57
C ALA A 371 0.77 1.28 5.27
N PHE A 372 0.43 0.42 6.23
CA PHE A 372 1.40 -0.50 6.83
C PHE A 372 0.81 -1.89 7.07
N TYR A 373 1.65 -2.91 6.92
CA TYR A 373 1.28 -4.32 7.04
C TYR A 373 0.93 -4.71 8.47
N SER A 374 -0.20 -5.39 8.65
CA SER A 374 -0.62 -5.98 9.93
C SER A 374 -1.48 -7.23 9.78
N ALA A 375 -1.52 -7.84 8.59
CA ALA A 375 -2.37 -8.98 8.26
C ALA A 375 -2.09 -10.26 9.07
N GLU A 376 -1.06 -10.27 9.92
CA GLU A 376 -0.76 -11.40 10.82
C GLU A 376 -1.02 -11.03 12.29
N GLY A 377 -1.72 -9.90 12.55
CA GLY A 377 -1.90 -9.40 13.90
C GLY A 377 -0.60 -9.01 14.60
N ALA A 378 0.45 -8.69 13.83
CA ALA A 378 1.74 -8.24 14.33
C ALA A 378 2.45 -7.38 13.29
N LEU A 379 3.41 -6.57 13.76
CA LEU A 379 4.25 -5.69 12.96
C LEU A 379 5.74 -6.10 13.02
N GLY A 380 6.15 -6.71 14.13
CA GLY A 380 7.54 -7.04 14.44
C GLY A 380 8.43 -5.82 14.71
N GLN A 381 9.68 -6.07 15.11
CA GLN A 381 10.64 -5.01 15.38
C GLN A 381 10.98 -4.19 14.11
N ASP A 382 11.16 -4.87 12.98
CA ASP A 382 11.52 -4.21 11.72
C ASP A 382 10.37 -3.39 11.16
N GLY A 383 9.13 -3.91 11.21
CA GLY A 383 7.95 -3.15 10.82
C GLY A 383 7.75 -1.92 11.71
N ALA A 384 7.92 -2.04 13.03
CA ALA A 384 7.82 -0.91 13.95
C ALA A 384 8.90 0.15 13.67
N THR A 385 10.13 -0.27 13.38
CA THR A 385 11.24 0.62 13.02
C THR A 385 10.97 1.32 11.69
N ARG A 386 10.47 0.60 10.68
CA ARG A 386 10.08 1.17 9.39
C ARG A 386 8.96 2.19 9.55
N LEU A 387 7.89 1.84 10.27
CA LEU A 387 6.77 2.72 10.57
C LEU A 387 7.24 4.01 11.23
N GLN A 388 8.02 3.90 12.30
CA GLN A 388 8.59 5.05 13.01
C GLN A 388 9.47 5.91 12.09
N SER A 389 10.37 5.31 11.32
CA SER A 389 11.24 6.05 10.40
C SER A 389 10.46 6.76 9.30
N THR A 390 9.36 6.15 8.84
CA THR A 390 8.51 6.70 7.77
C THR A 390 7.72 7.90 8.29
N LEU A 391 7.15 7.78 9.49
CA LEU A 391 6.46 8.88 10.17
C LEU A 391 7.41 10.04 10.50
N GLN A 392 8.64 9.77 10.91
CA GLN A 392 9.66 10.80 11.13
C GLN A 392 10.01 11.58 9.85
N ARG A 393 10.04 10.90 8.69
CA ARG A 393 10.32 11.55 7.40
C ARG A 393 9.17 12.43 6.90
N LEU A 394 7.93 12.22 7.37
CA LEU A 394 6.80 13.12 7.10
C LEU A 394 6.89 14.44 7.89
N GLY A 395 7.88 14.60 8.78
CA GLY A 395 8.16 15.87 9.45
C GLY A 395 7.03 16.34 10.37
N THR A 396 6.48 17.53 10.12
CA THR A 396 5.33 18.13 10.84
C THR A 396 4.11 18.35 9.95
N GLU A 397 4.15 17.88 8.70
CA GLU A 397 3.09 18.07 7.72
C GLU A 397 1.82 17.30 8.13
N ARG A 398 0.65 17.91 7.96
CA ARG A 398 -0.66 17.38 8.34
C ARG A 398 -1.68 17.73 7.24
N PRO A 399 -2.73 16.90 7.08
CA PRO A 399 -3.09 15.76 7.91
C PRO A 399 -2.40 14.45 7.53
N ARG A 400 -2.30 13.53 8.51
CA ARG A 400 -1.69 12.19 8.42
C ARG A 400 -2.73 11.11 8.63
N LEU A 401 -3.04 10.41 7.57
CA LEU A 401 -4.03 9.33 7.57
C LEU A 401 -3.31 8.00 7.42
N LEU A 402 -3.54 7.10 8.36
CA LEU A 402 -2.93 5.78 8.38
C LEU A 402 -3.97 4.70 8.15
N PHE A 403 -3.55 3.66 7.44
CA PHE A 403 -4.40 2.54 7.08
C PHE A 403 -3.70 1.23 7.40
N THR A 404 -4.44 0.30 8.01
CA THR A 404 -3.93 -1.04 8.31
C THR A 404 -5.08 -2.04 8.40
N HIS A 405 -4.79 -3.33 8.30
CA HIS A 405 -5.82 -4.35 8.43
C HIS A 405 -6.19 -4.59 9.90
N THR A 406 -5.29 -5.18 10.68
CA THR A 406 -5.53 -5.54 12.07
C THR A 406 -5.23 -4.34 12.96
N PRO A 407 -6.15 -3.92 13.84
CA PRO A 407 -5.90 -2.79 14.72
C PRO A 407 -4.81 -3.14 15.76
N PRO A 408 -3.93 -2.20 16.14
CA PRO A 408 -2.96 -2.45 17.20
C PRO A 408 -3.59 -2.90 18.52
N ILE A 409 -4.76 -2.34 18.86
CA ILE A 409 -5.60 -2.74 19.99
C ILE A 409 -7.06 -2.73 19.52
N ASP A 410 -7.86 -3.72 19.95
CA ASP A 410 -9.29 -3.80 19.62
C ASP A 410 -10.05 -2.55 20.14
N PRO A 411 -10.62 -1.73 19.24
CA PRO A 411 -11.29 -0.49 19.62
C PRO A 411 -12.65 -0.69 20.33
N VAL A 412 -13.25 -1.88 20.27
CA VAL A 412 -14.58 -2.14 20.86
C VAL A 412 -14.48 -2.83 22.22
N GLY A 413 -13.29 -3.25 22.66
CA GLY A 413 -13.06 -3.73 24.02
C GLY A 413 -12.18 -4.98 24.12
N PRO A 414 -12.32 -5.79 25.19
CA PRO A 414 -11.36 -6.83 25.55
C PRO A 414 -11.55 -8.14 24.77
N ARG A 415 -12.01 -8.10 23.51
CA ARG A 415 -12.21 -9.32 22.71
C ARG A 415 -10.90 -9.91 22.18
N ASP A 416 -9.79 -9.18 22.38
CA ASP A 416 -8.45 -9.57 21.95
C ASP A 416 -8.38 -9.79 20.43
N GLN A 417 -9.05 -8.91 19.67
CA GLN A 417 -9.10 -8.91 18.19
C GLN A 417 -8.15 -7.85 17.59
N GLY A 418 -7.15 -7.42 18.36
CA GLY A 418 -6.09 -6.53 17.90
C GLY A 418 -4.83 -7.33 17.55
N PHE A 419 -3.66 -6.73 17.76
CA PHE A 419 -2.41 -7.49 17.64
C PHE A 419 -2.33 -8.63 18.66
N GLU A 420 -1.69 -9.73 18.28
CA GLU A 420 -1.48 -10.91 19.14
C GLU A 420 -0.75 -10.55 20.45
N SER A 421 0.15 -9.57 20.37
CA SER A 421 0.90 -9.04 21.51
C SER A 421 0.39 -7.66 21.89
N GLN A 422 -0.27 -7.56 23.05
CA GLN A 422 -0.75 -6.27 23.58
C GLN A 422 0.39 -5.27 23.84
N ILE A 423 1.59 -5.76 24.19
CA ILE A 423 2.78 -4.90 24.36
C ILE A 423 3.19 -4.29 23.03
N GLU A 424 3.14 -5.08 21.97
CA GLU A 424 3.44 -4.62 20.61
C GLU A 424 2.37 -3.67 20.10
N GLY A 425 1.09 -3.97 20.31
CA GLY A 425 -0.02 -3.08 20.01
C GLY A 425 0.10 -1.73 20.72
N ALA A 426 0.40 -1.74 22.02
CA ALA A 426 0.63 -0.52 22.81
C ALA A 426 1.85 0.28 22.30
N ARG A 427 2.94 -0.40 21.95
CA ARG A 427 4.13 0.25 21.37
C ARG A 427 3.80 0.90 20.03
N THR A 428 3.07 0.22 19.15
CA THR A 428 2.64 0.76 17.86
C THR A 428 1.77 2.00 18.07
N LEU A 429 0.78 1.94 18.96
CA LEU A 429 -0.02 3.13 19.30
C LEU A 429 0.82 4.29 19.83
N SER A 430 1.83 4.03 20.66
CA SER A 430 2.76 5.08 21.11
C SER A 430 3.48 5.74 19.92
N ILE A 431 3.98 4.95 18.97
CA ILE A 431 4.62 5.47 17.74
C ILE A 431 3.64 6.36 16.97
N LEU A 432 2.38 5.93 16.80
CA LEU A 432 1.36 6.71 16.09
C LEU A 432 1.00 8.01 16.82
N THR A 433 0.90 7.95 18.15
CA THR A 433 0.58 9.10 19.01
C THR A 433 1.70 10.13 18.97
N ASP A 434 2.94 9.69 19.14
CA ASP A 434 4.13 10.56 19.12
C ASP A 434 4.31 11.23 17.76
N ALA A 435 3.90 10.55 16.68
CA ALA A 435 3.92 11.09 15.32
C ALA A 435 2.75 12.03 15.02
N GLY A 436 1.79 12.22 15.94
CA GLY A 436 0.63 13.09 15.71
C GLY A 436 -0.25 12.63 14.55
N VAL A 437 -0.52 11.33 14.44
CA VAL A 437 -1.43 10.78 13.43
C VAL A 437 -2.85 11.29 13.67
N ASP A 438 -3.48 11.82 12.63
CA ASP A 438 -4.81 12.42 12.70
C ASP A 438 -5.91 11.38 12.76
N ALA A 439 -5.85 10.38 11.87
CA ALA A 439 -6.78 9.27 11.85
C ALA A 439 -6.08 7.95 11.46
N LEU A 440 -6.51 6.87 12.12
CA LEU A 440 -6.14 5.50 11.86
C LEU A 440 -7.39 4.72 11.43
N PHE A 441 -7.37 4.18 10.21
CA PHE A 441 -8.42 3.36 9.66
C PHE A 441 -8.03 1.89 9.74
N VAL A 442 -8.90 1.06 10.33
CA VAL A 442 -8.64 -0.35 10.65
C VAL A 442 -9.77 -1.25 10.16
N GLY A 443 -9.41 -2.44 9.70
CA GLY A 443 -10.31 -3.51 9.28
C GLY A 443 -10.32 -4.67 10.27
N HIS A 444 -10.19 -5.90 9.74
CA HIS A 444 -10.14 -7.19 10.45
C HIS A 444 -11.41 -7.55 11.23
N ILE A 445 -11.77 -6.72 12.21
CA ILE A 445 -12.90 -6.89 13.10
C ILE A 445 -14.20 -6.64 12.32
N ASN A 446 -15.07 -7.62 12.31
CA ASN A 446 -16.38 -7.55 11.67
C ASN A 446 -17.36 -6.71 12.51
N ASP A 447 -17.12 -5.40 12.65
CA ASP A 447 -17.89 -4.45 13.47
C ASP A 447 -17.71 -3.01 12.97
N ALA A 448 -18.34 -2.04 13.65
CA ALA A 448 -18.23 -0.62 13.35
C ALA A 448 -17.92 0.17 14.63
N HIS A 449 -16.85 0.97 14.62
CA HIS A 449 -16.49 1.80 15.77
C HIS A 449 -15.67 3.04 15.39
N SER A 450 -16.01 4.18 15.96
CA SER A 450 -15.20 5.40 15.90
C SER A 450 -14.94 5.91 17.32
N GLY A 451 -13.68 6.19 17.63
CA GLY A 451 -13.29 6.68 18.94
C GLY A 451 -11.81 7.04 18.98
N THR A 452 -11.39 7.64 20.09
CA THR A 452 -9.99 8.02 20.29
C THR A 452 -9.28 6.99 21.15
N ILE A 453 -8.17 6.44 20.67
CA ILE A 453 -7.32 5.51 21.41
C ILE A 453 -5.94 6.13 21.57
N ASN A 454 -5.54 6.39 22.81
CA ASN A 454 -4.27 7.04 23.15
C ASN A 454 -4.01 8.36 22.40
N GLY A 455 -5.07 9.12 22.08
CA GLY A 455 -4.97 10.39 21.34
C GLY A 455 -5.06 10.27 19.81
N VAL A 456 -5.13 9.06 19.26
CA VAL A 456 -5.31 8.82 17.81
C VAL A 456 -6.77 8.53 17.52
N GLN A 457 -7.41 9.27 16.59
CA GLN A 457 -8.76 8.93 16.13
C GLN A 457 -8.71 7.61 15.36
N THR A 458 -9.46 6.62 15.80
CA THR A 458 -9.47 5.27 15.23
C THR A 458 -10.86 4.97 14.66
N HIS A 459 -10.90 4.55 13.40
CA HIS A 459 -12.12 4.23 12.67
C HIS A 459 -12.06 2.79 12.19
N LEU A 460 -12.86 1.94 12.84
CA LEU A 460 -13.14 0.57 12.43
C LEU A 460 -14.38 0.54 11.54
N THR A 461 -14.30 -0.16 10.42
CA THR A 461 -15.43 -0.40 9.53
C THR A 461 -15.40 -1.82 8.96
N SER A 462 -16.57 -2.33 8.59
CA SER A 462 -16.74 -3.60 7.91
C SER A 462 -17.98 -3.52 7.02
N VAL A 463 -17.85 -4.01 5.80
CA VAL A 463 -19.01 -4.15 4.90
C VAL A 463 -19.86 -5.34 5.33
N GLU A 464 -19.23 -6.49 5.58
CA GLU A 464 -19.88 -7.78 5.84
C GLU A 464 -20.97 -7.73 6.93
N ARG A 465 -20.64 -7.29 8.16
CA ARG A 465 -21.63 -7.27 9.26
C ARG A 465 -22.26 -5.91 9.49
N ALA A 466 -21.49 -4.83 9.38
CA ALA A 466 -22.02 -3.50 9.68
C ALA A 466 -22.81 -2.89 8.51
N GLY A 467 -22.67 -3.44 7.30
CA GLY A 467 -23.40 -3.00 6.11
C GLY A 467 -23.12 -1.53 5.78
N GLU A 468 -21.87 -1.10 5.98
CA GLU A 468 -21.47 0.29 5.84
C GLU A 468 -20.05 0.45 5.30
N TYR A 469 -19.76 1.66 4.86
CA TYR A 469 -18.42 2.14 4.53
C TYR A 469 -18.21 3.51 5.17
N LEU A 470 -16.96 3.96 5.22
CA LEU A 470 -16.64 5.32 5.67
C LEU A 470 -16.48 6.22 4.46
N TRP A 471 -17.12 7.38 4.49
CA TRP A 471 -16.85 8.49 3.60
C TRP A 471 -15.98 9.49 4.35
N VAL A 472 -14.81 9.80 3.79
CA VAL A 472 -13.84 10.70 4.40
C VAL A 472 -13.70 11.93 3.53
N GLU A 473 -13.86 13.10 4.14
CA GLU A 473 -13.57 14.38 3.52
C GLU A 473 -12.44 15.06 4.30
N VAL A 474 -11.46 15.59 3.59
CA VAL A 474 -10.39 16.39 4.17
C VAL A 474 -10.38 17.75 3.51
N ASP A 475 -10.65 18.78 4.32
CA ASP A 475 -10.72 20.17 3.89
C ASP A 475 -9.94 21.04 4.86
N ALA A 476 -9.05 21.89 4.33
CA ALA A 476 -8.19 22.78 5.12
C ALA A 476 -7.46 22.10 6.32
N GLY A 477 -7.13 20.82 6.19
CA GLY A 477 -6.47 20.01 7.23
C GLY A 477 -7.41 19.42 8.29
N GLU A 478 -8.71 19.70 8.24
CA GLU A 478 -9.73 19.04 9.04
C GLU A 478 -10.15 17.71 8.39
N VAL A 479 -10.30 16.66 9.19
CA VAL A 479 -10.67 15.31 8.73
C VAL A 479 -12.08 15.01 9.23
N ASP A 480 -13.05 14.99 8.32
CA ASP A 480 -14.43 14.56 8.60
C ASP A 480 -14.64 13.12 8.14
N VAL A 481 -15.31 12.32 8.97
CA VAL A 481 -15.55 10.90 8.70
C VAL A 481 -17.02 10.56 8.95
N GLU A 482 -17.74 10.32 7.87
CA GLU A 482 -19.15 9.92 7.86
C GLU A 482 -19.28 8.40 7.66
N ARG A 483 -20.15 7.74 8.43
CA ARG A 483 -20.53 6.34 8.19
C ARG A 483 -21.75 6.27 7.27
N ARG A 484 -21.60 5.66 6.09
CA ARG A 484 -22.67 5.52 5.09
C ARG A 484 -23.11 4.06 4.96
N LYS A 485 -24.43 3.84 4.89
CA LYS A 485 -25.03 2.52 4.67
C LYS A 485 -25.00 2.13 3.20
N LEU A 486 -24.87 0.82 2.97
CA LEU A 486 -24.89 0.18 1.64
C LEU A 486 -26.30 0.01 1.06
#